data_AF-A0A7J6WHK3-F1
#
_entry.id   AF-A0A7J6WHK3-F1
#
_cell.length_a   1.000
_cell.length_b   1.000
_cell.length_c   1.000
_cell.angle_alpha   90.00
_cell.angle_beta   90.00
_cell.angle_gamma   90.00
#
_symmetry.space_group_name_H-M   'P 1'
#
loop_
_entity.id
_entity.type
_entity.pdbx_description
1 polymer ?
#
loop_
_entity_poly.entity_id
_entity_poly.type
_entity_poly.pdbx_seq_one_letter_code
_entity_poly.pdbx_strand_id
1 'polypeptide(L)'
;MSELPVSDHLVNTGPNLNGLFGRQSGTTPSYSYSAANKNMAVMWGESTLYDYLLNPKKYIPGTKMVFLGLKKPQERADLIAYLKSSTA
;
A
#
# COMPACT_ATOMS: atom_id res chain seq x y z
N MET A 1 -26.20 -6.52 -33.05
CA MET A 1 -24.78 -6.26 -32.73
C MET A 1 -24.72 -5.95 -31.23
N SER A 2 -24.62 -6.98 -30.39
CA SER A 2 -24.55 -6.80 -28.93
C SER A 2 -23.12 -6.42 -28.57
N GLU A 3 -22.92 -5.19 -28.10
CA GLU A 3 -21.65 -4.79 -27.51
C GLU A 3 -21.39 -5.68 -26.29
N LEU A 4 -20.32 -6.49 -26.37
CA LEU A 4 -19.84 -7.27 -25.25
C LEU A 4 -19.40 -6.29 -24.15
N PRO A 5 -19.75 -6.54 -22.87
CA PRO A 5 -19.28 -5.69 -21.79
C PRO A 5 -17.76 -5.70 -21.80
N VAL A 6 -17.17 -4.51 -21.98
CA VAL A 6 -15.74 -4.27 -21.85
C VAL A 6 -15.35 -4.81 -20.48
N SER A 7 -14.65 -5.95 -20.48
CA SER A 7 -14.26 -6.62 -19.25
C SER A 7 -13.42 -5.66 -18.43
N ASP A 8 -13.85 -5.46 -17.17
CA ASP A 8 -13.17 -4.68 -16.14
C ASP A 8 -11.65 -4.75 -16.34
N HIS A 9 -11.08 -3.62 -16.75
CA HIS A 9 -9.65 -3.44 -16.88
C HIS A 9 -8.99 -3.80 -15.55
N LEU A 10 -8.38 -4.98 -15.47
CA LEU A 10 -7.41 -5.43 -14.45
C LEU A 10 -7.48 -4.61 -13.15
N VAL A 11 -8.50 -4.85 -12.32
CA VAL A 11 -8.63 -4.19 -11.01
C VAL A 11 -7.49 -4.68 -10.12
N ASN A 12 -6.36 -3.99 -10.16
CA ASN A 12 -5.29 -4.20 -9.20
C ASN A 12 -5.81 -3.78 -7.82
N THR A 13 -5.83 -4.72 -6.88
CA THR A 13 -6.36 -4.49 -5.52
C THR A 13 -5.56 -3.44 -4.74
N GLY A 14 -4.34 -3.10 -5.19
CA GLY A 14 -3.44 -2.12 -4.59
C GLY A 14 -2.80 -1.16 -5.61
N PRO A 15 -2.21 -0.05 -5.14
CA PRO A 15 -1.49 0.90 -5.98
C PRO A 15 -0.14 0.34 -6.44
N ASN A 16 0.43 0.95 -7.48
CA ASN A 16 1.84 0.74 -7.83
C ASN A 16 2.77 1.26 -6.70
N LEU A 17 3.82 0.49 -6.39
CA LEU A 17 4.74 0.80 -5.30
C LEU A 17 6.05 1.46 -5.75
N ASN A 18 6.31 1.67 -7.04
CA ASN A 18 7.50 2.38 -7.53
C ASN A 18 7.58 3.78 -6.90
N GLY A 19 8.77 4.17 -6.47
CA GLY A 19 9.01 5.38 -5.69
C GLY A 19 8.31 5.38 -4.33
N LEU A 20 8.23 4.23 -3.64
CA LEU A 20 7.52 4.14 -2.35
C LEU A 20 8.19 4.99 -1.27
N PHE A 21 9.51 4.89 -1.14
CA PHE A 21 10.25 5.52 -0.05
C PHE A 21 10.35 7.04 -0.25
N GLY A 22 9.99 7.80 0.76
CA GLY A 22 9.86 9.27 0.71
C GLY A 22 8.53 9.76 0.15
N ARG A 23 7.64 8.88 -0.34
CA ARG A 23 6.31 9.28 -0.84
C ARG A 23 5.28 9.31 0.29
N GLN A 24 4.39 10.30 0.24
CA GLN A 24 3.26 10.39 1.18
C GLN A 24 2.17 9.37 0.85
N SER A 25 1.51 8.81 1.86
CA SER A 25 0.39 7.88 1.70
C SER A 25 -0.76 8.51 0.90
N GLY A 26 -1.41 7.69 0.07
CA GLY A 26 -2.61 8.11 -0.65
C GLY A 26 -2.38 8.98 -1.89
N THR A 27 -1.14 9.12 -2.35
CA THR A 27 -0.76 10.07 -3.42
C THR A 27 -0.45 9.46 -4.78
N THR A 28 -0.39 8.13 -4.91
CA THR A 28 -0.11 7.49 -6.20
C THR A 28 -1.19 7.86 -7.22
N PRO A 29 -0.81 8.40 -8.39
CA PRO A 29 -1.76 8.70 -9.45
C PRO A 29 -2.55 7.46 -9.87
N SER A 30 -3.79 7.66 -10.31
CA SER A 30 -4.62 6.59 -10.90
C SER A 30 -5.00 5.44 -9.96
N TYR A 31 -4.85 5.58 -8.63
CA TYR A 31 -5.38 4.62 -7.65
C TYR A 31 -6.38 5.28 -6.68
N SER A 32 -7.51 4.60 -6.44
CA SER A 32 -8.58 5.09 -5.57
C SER A 32 -8.38 4.65 -4.11
N TYR A 33 -7.62 5.45 -3.36
CA TYR A 33 -7.39 5.24 -1.93
C TYR A 33 -8.64 5.50 -1.08
N SER A 34 -8.70 4.90 0.12
CA SER A 34 -9.66 5.32 1.14
C SER A 34 -9.34 6.73 1.66
N ALA A 35 -10.36 7.44 2.12
CA ALA A 35 -10.18 8.75 2.77
C ALA A 35 -9.21 8.66 3.95
N ALA A 36 -9.27 7.57 4.74
CA ALA A 36 -8.35 7.33 5.84
C ALA A 36 -6.88 7.30 5.41
N ASN A 37 -6.55 6.60 4.30
CA ASN A 37 -5.17 6.50 3.83
C ASN A 37 -4.63 7.85 3.33
N LYS A 38 -5.47 8.64 2.65
CA LYS A 38 -5.12 10.00 2.20
C LYS A 38 -4.90 10.93 3.40
N ASN A 39 -5.81 10.91 4.38
CA ASN A 39 -5.79 11.83 5.52
C ASN A 39 -4.71 11.52 6.55
N MET A 40 -4.26 10.27 6.66
CA MET A 40 -3.17 9.92 7.58
C MET A 40 -1.83 10.58 7.17
N ALA A 41 -1.67 10.93 5.89
CA ALA A 41 -0.52 11.66 5.35
C ALA A 41 0.86 11.11 5.80
N VAL A 42 0.99 9.79 5.83
CA VAL A 42 2.19 9.11 6.32
C VAL A 42 3.29 9.23 5.28
N MET A 43 4.48 9.67 5.69
CA MET A 43 5.67 9.58 4.85
C MET A 43 6.22 8.16 4.91
N TRP A 44 6.25 7.48 3.76
CA TRP A 44 6.73 6.11 3.72
C TRP A 44 8.25 6.05 3.85
N GLY A 45 8.72 5.30 4.84
CA GLY A 45 10.11 5.02 5.09
C GLY A 45 10.20 3.70 5.85
N GLU A 46 11.42 3.27 6.21
CA GLU A 46 11.63 1.97 6.84
C GLU A 46 10.85 1.82 8.15
N SER A 47 10.91 2.83 9.04
CA SER A 47 10.20 2.80 10.32
C SER A 47 8.68 2.82 10.18
N THR A 48 8.14 3.72 9.34
CA THR A 48 6.69 3.83 9.14
C THR A 48 6.13 2.58 8.44
N LEU A 49 6.87 1.99 7.51
CA LEU A 49 6.50 0.71 6.91
C LEU A 49 6.59 -0.44 7.91
N TYR A 50 7.59 -0.46 8.79
CA TYR A 50 7.73 -1.49 9.82
C TYR A 50 6.53 -1.51 10.77
N ASP A 51 6.06 -0.35 11.22
CA ASP A 51 4.88 -0.24 12.08
C ASP A 51 3.58 -0.53 11.30
N TYR A 52 3.47 0.00 10.08
CA TYR A 52 2.31 -0.24 9.23
C TYR A 52 2.11 -1.72 8.92
N LEU A 53 3.18 -2.42 8.55
CA LEU A 53 3.15 -3.84 8.19
C LEU A 53 2.87 -4.75 9.38
N LEU A 54 3.04 -4.31 10.63
CA LEU A 54 2.65 -5.09 11.81
C LEU A 54 1.12 -5.25 11.90
N ASN A 55 0.37 -4.19 11.62
CA ASN A 55 -1.10 -4.19 11.61
C ASN A 55 -1.66 -2.97 10.83
N PRO A 56 -1.90 -3.11 9.51
CA PRO A 56 -2.33 -1.99 8.67
C PRO A 56 -3.63 -1.34 9.11
N LYS A 57 -4.61 -2.12 9.56
CA LYS A 57 -5.91 -1.61 10.03
C LYS A 57 -5.81 -0.85 11.34
N LYS A 58 -4.84 -1.21 12.19
CA LYS A 58 -4.57 -0.46 13.43
C LYS A 58 -3.80 0.83 13.15
N TYR A 59 -2.84 0.79 12.22
CA TYR A 59 -2.01 1.95 11.89
C TYR A 59 -2.79 2.99 11.06
N ILE A 60 -3.60 2.56 10.09
CA ILE A 60 -4.52 3.42 9.32
C ILE A 60 -5.95 2.87 9.47
N PRO A 61 -6.69 3.29 10.51
CA PRO A 61 -8.09 2.91 10.70
C PRO A 61 -8.95 3.33 9.51
N GLY A 62 -9.66 2.39 8.88
CA GLY A 62 -10.45 2.64 7.66
C GLY A 62 -9.66 2.50 6.35
N THR A 63 -8.45 1.94 6.38
CA THR A 63 -7.78 1.47 5.15
C THR A 63 -8.57 0.34 4.48
N LYS A 64 -8.59 0.35 3.13
CA LYS A 64 -9.15 -0.73 2.31
C LYS A 64 -8.20 -1.92 2.14
N MET A 65 -6.95 -1.81 2.58
CA MET A 65 -5.97 -2.90 2.49
C MET A 65 -6.40 -4.08 3.38
N VAL A 66 -6.69 -5.21 2.76
CA VAL A 66 -7.00 -6.46 3.45
C VAL A 66 -5.70 -7.25 3.66
N PHE A 67 -4.97 -6.89 4.71
CA PHE A 67 -3.76 -7.59 5.13
C PHE A 67 -3.71 -7.68 6.65
N LEU A 68 -3.46 -8.89 7.18
CA LEU A 68 -3.44 -9.15 8.64
C LEU A 68 -2.19 -8.59 9.35
N GLY A 69 -1.16 -8.28 8.55
CA GLY A 69 0.15 -7.85 9.03
C GLY A 69 1.13 -9.01 9.22
N LEU A 70 2.42 -8.67 9.26
CA LEU A 70 3.53 -9.58 9.54
C LEU A 70 3.89 -9.45 11.02
N LYS A 71 3.81 -10.53 11.79
CA LYS A 71 4.07 -10.50 13.25
C LYS A 71 5.54 -10.69 13.59
N LYS A 72 6.28 -11.45 12.77
CA LYS A 72 7.71 -11.68 13.01
C LYS A 72 8.52 -10.43 12.61
N PRO A 73 9.35 -9.89 13.52
CA PRO A 73 10.22 -8.74 13.24
C PRO A 73 11.09 -8.91 11.99
N GLN A 74 11.70 -10.10 11.85
CA GLN A 74 12.61 -10.36 10.73
C GLN A 74 11.90 -10.37 9.38
N GLU A 75 10.72 -11.00 9.28
CA GLU A 75 9.93 -10.99 8.03
C GLU A 75 9.55 -9.57 7.60
N ARG A 76 9.27 -8.67 8.55
CA ARG A 76 9.05 -7.25 8.24
C ARG A 76 10.31 -6.58 7.74
N ALA A 77 11.44 -6.77 8.42
CA ALA A 77 12.72 -6.18 8.03
C ALA A 77 13.14 -6.63 6.62
N ASP A 78 13.03 -7.93 6.34
CA ASP A 78 13.38 -8.52 5.04
C ASP A 78 12.48 -7.98 3.92
N LEU A 79 11.17 -7.90 4.16
CA LEU A 79 10.24 -7.34 3.19
C LEU A 79 10.53 -5.86 2.92
N ILE A 80 10.84 -5.07 3.95
CA ILE A 80 11.15 -3.65 3.80
C ILE A 80 12.45 -3.46 3.01
N ALA A 81 13.47 -4.28 3.29
CA ALA A 81 14.72 -4.27 2.52
C ALA A 81 14.47 -4.60 1.04
N TYR A 82 13.65 -5.61 0.76
CA TYR A 82 13.26 -5.95 -0.60
C TYR A 82 12.45 -4.83 -1.28
N LEU A 83 11.48 -4.23 -0.58
CA LEU A 83 10.71 -3.11 -1.12
C LEU A 83 11.64 -1.93 -1.44
N LYS A 84 12.60 -1.63 -0.58
CA LYS A 84 13.55 -0.52 -0.79
C LYS A 84 14.37 -0.70 -2.06
N SER A 85 14.84 -1.92 -2.33
CA SER A 85 15.59 -2.19 -3.56
C SER A 85 14.69 -2.30 -4.80
N SER A 86 13.49 -2.85 -4.66
CA SER A 86 12.61 -3.19 -5.78
C SER A 86 11.66 -2.07 -6.21
N THR A 87 11.61 -0.99 -5.44
CA THR A 87 10.75 0.17 -5.73
C THR A 87 11.53 1.47 -5.91
N ALA A 88 12.86 1.39 -5.93
CA ALA A 88 13.74 2.52 -6.23
C ALA A 88 13.52 3.03 -7.67
#